data_AF-A0A392SX06-F1
#
_entry.id   AF-A0A392SX06-F1
#
_cell.length_a   1.000
_cell.length_b   1.000
_cell.length_c   1.000
_cell.angle_alpha   90.00
_cell.angle_beta   90.00
_cell.angle_gamma   90.00
#
_symmetry.space_group_name_H-M   'P 1'
#
loop_
_entity.id
_entity.type
_entity.pdbx_description
1 polymer ?
#
loop_
_entity_poly.entity_id
_entity_poly.type
_entity_poly.pdbx_seq_one_letter_code
_entity_poly.pdbx_strand_id
1 'polypeptide(L)' 'AFDVGEGALDAGEGASDVGEGAFDVGVDAGVNAGEGALDLGVNAGVNAGEGAFDVGEGALDLGVG' A
#
# COMPACT_ATOMS: atom_id res chain seq x y z
N ALA A 1 2.69 -3.94 13.70
CA ALA A 1 1.28 -3.69 14.04
C ALA A 1 0.45 -3.92 12.77
N PHE A 2 -0.88 -3.98 12.90
CA PHE A 2 -1.80 -4.04 11.77
C PHE A 2 -2.55 -2.71 11.72
N ASP A 3 -2.49 -2.03 10.58
CA ASP A 3 -3.23 -0.79 10.34
C ASP A 3 -4.33 -1.02 9.28
N VAL A 4 -5.44 -0.31 9.42
CA VAL A 4 -6.54 -0.32 8.45
C VAL A 4 -7.12 1.08 8.38
N GLY A 5 -7.05 1.68 7.19
CA GLY A 5 -7.59 3.00 6.90
C GLY A 5 -8.60 2.99 5.76
N GLU A 6 -9.48 3.99 5.77
CA GLU A 6 -10.35 4.32 4.64
C GLU A 6 -10.46 5.85 4.58
N GLY A 7 -10.21 6.44 3.42
CA GLY A 7 -10.29 7.89 3.27
C GLY A 7 -9.71 8.42 1.97
N ALA A 8 -9.81 9.74 1.74
CA ALA A 8 -9.19 10.33 0.55
C ALA A 8 -7.65 10.19 0.54
N LEU A 9 -7.06 10.06 1.72
CA LEU A 9 -5.64 9.79 1.96
C LEU A 9 -5.60 8.66 2.98
N ASP A 10 -4.91 7.58 2.66
CA ASP A 10 -4.54 6.55 3.61
C ASP A 10 -3.02 6.52 3.81
N ALA A 11 -2.59 6.23 5.03
CA ALA A 11 -1.18 6.08 5.36
C ALA A 11 -0.98 5.22 6.60
N GLY A 12 -0.40 4.05 6.42
CA GLY A 12 0.03 3.17 7.50
C GLY A 12 1.53 2.89 7.53
N GLU A 13 1.98 2.45 8.70
CA GLU A 13 3.35 1.96 8.91
C GLU A 13 3.29 0.71 9.80
N GLY A 14 3.74 -0.43 9.29
CA GLY A 14 3.58 -1.66 10.05
C GLY A 14 4.14 -2.94 9.47
N ALA A 15 3.68 -4.03 10.08
CA ALA A 15 3.95 -5.36 9.54
C ALA A 15 2.89 -5.71 8.49
N SER A 16 1.70 -5.14 8.61
CA SER A 16 0.65 -5.29 7.63
C SER A 16 -0.22 -4.04 7.64
N ASP A 17 -0.57 -3.55 6.44
CA ASP A 17 -1.41 -2.38 6.22
C ASP A 17 -2.47 -2.73 5.16
N VAL A 18 -3.68 -2.22 5.34
CA VAL A 18 -4.77 -2.39 4.38
C VAL A 18 -5.56 -1.09 4.28
N GLY A 19 -5.54 -0.48 3.10
CA GLY A 19 -6.09 0.84 2.90
C GLY A 19 -6.92 1.00 1.65
N GLU A 20 -7.95 1.86 1.71
CA GLU A 20 -8.69 2.29 0.51
C GLU A 20 -8.73 3.82 0.45
N GLY A 21 -8.16 4.40 -0.60
CA GLY A 21 -8.12 5.84 -0.74
C GLY A 21 -7.58 6.38 -2.05
N ALA A 22 -7.94 7.62 -2.38
CA ALA A 22 -7.48 8.23 -3.64
C ALA A 22 -5.95 8.32 -3.72
N PHE A 23 -5.27 8.42 -2.57
CA PHE A 23 -3.85 8.22 -2.41
C PHE A 23 -3.60 7.29 -1.23
N ASP A 24 -2.83 6.24 -1.46
CA ASP A 24 -2.32 5.35 -0.43
C ASP A 24 -0.79 5.53 -0.31
N VAL A 25 -0.28 5.60 0.92
CA VAL A 25 1.14 5.80 1.20
C VAL A 25 1.58 4.98 2.41
N GLY A 26 2.31 3.89 2.20
CA GLY A 26 2.71 2.97 3.27
C GLY A 26 4.19 2.58 3.29
N VAL A 27 4.72 2.28 4.48
CA VAL A 27 6.03 1.61 4.61
C VAL A 27 5.88 0.39 5.49
N ASP A 28 5.81 -0.78 4.86
CA ASP A 28 5.56 -2.02 5.58
C ASP A 28 6.64 -3.08 5.37
N ALA A 29 6.76 -3.94 6.39
CA ALA A 29 7.72 -5.03 6.38
C ALA A 29 7.09 -6.40 6.10
N GLY A 30 5.77 -6.46 5.86
CA GLY A 30 5.06 -7.73 5.66
C GLY A 30 4.07 -7.70 4.51
N VAL A 31 2.80 -7.44 4.74
CA VAL A 31 1.77 -7.48 3.68
C VAL A 31 1.05 -6.15 3.62
N ASN A 32 1.12 -5.48 2.48
CA ASN A 32 0.33 -4.29 2.20
C ASN A 32 -0.69 -4.60 1.09
N ALA A 33 -1.92 -4.14 1.27
CA ALA A 33 -2.97 -4.17 0.25
C ALA A 33 -3.71 -2.82 0.26
N GLY A 34 -3.44 -2.01 -0.75
CA GLY A 34 -4.01 -0.67 -0.92
C GLY A 34 -4.77 -0.51 -2.23
N GLU A 35 -5.99 0.03 -2.23
CA GLU A 35 -6.62 0.45 -3.49
C GLU A 35 -6.69 1.97 -3.59
N GLY A 36 -6.14 2.53 -4.67
CA GLY A 36 -6.13 3.98 -4.84
C GLY A 36 -5.83 4.48 -6.25
N ALA A 37 -5.99 5.78 -6.49
CA ALA A 37 -5.59 6.34 -7.79
C ALA A 37 -4.06 6.46 -7.89
N LEU A 38 -3.38 6.60 -6.75
CA LEU A 38 -1.95 6.68 -6.59
C LEU A 38 -1.55 5.85 -5.36
N ASP A 39 -0.77 4.79 -5.57
CA ASP A 39 -0.18 3.96 -4.51
C ASP A 39 1.33 4.23 -4.45
N LEU A 40 1.83 4.62 -3.28
CA LEU A 40 3.23 4.95 -3.04
C LEU A 40 3.75 4.22 -1.80
N GLY A 41 4.41 3.08 -1.95
CA GLY A 41 4.84 2.30 -0.79
C GLY A 41 6.21 1.62 -0.88
N VAL A 42 6.98 1.63 0.20
CA VAL A 42 8.22 0.84 0.30
C VAL A 42 7.95 -0.38 1.16
N ASN A 43 7.90 -1.55 0.53
CA ASN A 43 7.46 -2.78 1.14
C ASN A 43 8.56 -3.85 1.18
N ALA A 44 9.11 -4.17 2.35
CA ALA A 44 10.08 -5.27 2.44
C ALA A 44 9.46 -6.67 2.25
N GLY A 45 8.12 -6.75 2.13
CA GLY A 45 7.37 -7.98 1.92
C GLY A 45 6.57 -8.01 0.61
N VAL A 46 5.27 -8.33 0.72
CA VAL A 46 4.35 -8.45 -0.42
C VAL A 46 3.51 -7.18 -0.51
N ASN A 47 3.55 -6.52 -1.66
CA ASN A 47 2.60 -5.46 -2.03
C ASN A 47 1.53 -6.04 -2.97
N ALA A 48 0.26 -5.79 -2.66
CA ALA A 48 -0.89 -6.20 -3.46
C ALA A 48 -1.85 -5.03 -3.70
N GLY A 49 -1.31 -3.82 -3.83
CA GLY A 49 -2.11 -2.64 -4.10
C GLY A 49 -2.49 -2.47 -5.57
N GLU A 50 -3.64 -1.87 -5.85
CA GLU A 50 -4.02 -1.47 -7.21
C GLU A 50 -4.15 0.04 -7.30
N GLY A 51 -3.55 0.64 -8.34
CA GLY A 51 -3.80 2.03 -8.62
C GLY A 51 -3.27 2.53 -9.94
N ALA A 52 -3.93 3.54 -10.50
CA ALA A 52 -3.60 4.09 -11.83
C ALA A 52 -2.16 4.62 -11.96
N PHE A 53 -1.46 4.74 -10.83
CA PHE A 53 -0.05 5.06 -10.77
C PHE A 53 0.54 4.44 -9.49
N ASP A 54 1.09 3.24 -9.64
CA ASP A 54 1.81 2.52 -8.58
C ASP A 54 3.31 2.88 -8.65
N VAL A 55 3.83 3.39 -7.54
CA VAL A 55 5.27 3.58 -7.32
C VAL A 55 5.65 2.98 -5.97
N GLY A 56 5.66 1.65 -5.94
CA GLY A 56 6.22 0.89 -4.82
C GLY A 56 7.53 0.17 -5.11
N GLU A 57 8.31 -0.08 -4.07
CA GLU A 57 9.45 -1.00 -4.13
C GLU A 57 9.24 -2.11 -3.11
N GLY A 58 9.17 -3.37 -3.57
CA GLY A 58 9.09 -4.48 -2.63
C GLY A 58 9.58 -5.83 -3.11
N ALA A 59 9.70 -6.76 -2.16
CA ALA A 59 10.24 -8.10 -2.42
C ALA A 59 9.35 -8.91 -3.36
N LEU A 60 8.03 -8.64 -3.32
CA LEU A 60 7.06 -9.17 -4.27
C LEU A 60 5.96 -8.14 -4.49
N ASP A 61 5.95 -7.54 -5.67
CA ASP A 61 4.93 -6.60 -6.10
C ASP A 61 3.93 -7.31 -7.03
N LEU A 62 2.66 -7.33 -6.61
CA LEU A 62 1.53 -7.92 -7.32
C LEU A 62 0.54 -6.87 -7.82
N GLY A 63 0.85 -5.59 -7.65
CA GLY A 63 -0.01 -4.49 -8.02
C GLY A 63 -0.10 -4.25 -9.51
N VAL A 64 -1.14 -3.50 -9.92
CA VAL A 64 -1.35 -3.05 -11.29
C VAL A 64 -1.49 -1.54 -11.37
N GLY A 65 -0.68 -0.96 -12.26
CA GLY A 65 -0.56 0.46 -12.61
C GLY A 65 -1.42 0.91 -13.79
#